data_AF-A0AAQ3K7Q4-F1
#
_entry.id   AF-A0AAQ3K7Q4-F1
#
_cell.length_a   1.000
_cell.length_b   1.000
_cell.length_c   1.000
_cell.angle_alpha   90.00
_cell.angle_beta   90.00
_cell.angle_gamma   90.00
#
_symmetry.space_group_name_H-M   'P 1'
#
loop_
_entity.id
_entity.type
_entity.pdbx_description
1 polymer ?
#
loop_
_entity_poly.entity_id
_entity_poly.type
_entity_poly.pdbx_seq_one_letter_code
_entity_poly.pdbx_strand_id
1 'polypeptide(L)'
;MAGRVDLDGNPIEAMTICMIGAGGFIGSHLCEKLMAETPHTVLAVDVYSDKIKHLLDPPAQADHQPSAGRIQFHRLNIKNDSRLEGLIKMADLTINLAAICTPADYNTRPLDTIYSNFIDALPVVKYCSENGKRLIHFSTCEIYGKTIGSFLPRDHPLRQVIMTKHNQRTWNMDVLWGLGWLQSWLGSKVAAVLSKSTKGLLSI
;
A
#
# COMPACT_ATOMS: atom_id res chain seq x y z
N MET A 1 14.69 24.44 -5.13
CA MET A 1 14.68 22.97 -5.03
C MET A 1 14.27 22.42 -6.38
N ALA A 2 15.05 21.51 -6.98
CA ALA A 2 14.65 20.86 -8.22
C ALA A 2 13.37 20.05 -7.97
N GLY A 3 12.33 20.27 -8.78
CA GLY A 3 11.08 19.53 -8.66
C GLY A 3 11.31 18.02 -8.82
N ARG A 4 10.57 17.20 -8.06
CA ARG A 4 10.64 15.74 -8.24
C ARG A 4 10.19 15.40 -9.65
N VAL A 5 10.98 14.57 -10.32
CA VAL A 5 10.68 14.04 -11.64
C VAL A 5 10.33 12.56 -11.54
N ASP A 6 9.49 12.09 -12.45
CA ASP A 6 9.22 10.68 -12.64
C ASP A 6 10.46 9.97 -13.21
N LEU A 7 10.29 8.70 -13.54
CA LEU A 7 11.33 7.88 -14.15
C LEU A 7 11.83 8.35 -15.49
N ASP A 8 10.95 9.00 -16.23
CA ASP A 8 11.16 9.45 -17.59
C ASP A 8 11.67 10.89 -17.61
N GLY A 9 11.87 11.50 -16.43
CA GLY A 9 12.37 12.87 -16.26
C GLY A 9 11.29 13.94 -16.33
N ASN A 10 10.01 13.57 -16.38
CA ASN A 10 8.91 14.53 -16.38
C ASN A 10 8.60 15.00 -14.97
N PRO A 11 8.18 16.25 -14.76
CA PRO A 11 7.74 16.72 -13.46
C PRO A 11 6.55 15.88 -12.95
N ILE A 12 6.58 15.52 -11.66
CA ILE A 12 5.47 14.80 -11.03
C ILE A 12 4.31 15.78 -10.81
N GLU A 13 3.23 15.60 -11.55
CA GLU A 13 2.00 16.36 -11.38
C GLU A 13 1.29 16.02 -10.06
N ALA A 14 0.57 17.00 -9.51
CA ALA A 14 -0.28 16.77 -8.35
C ALA A 14 -1.42 15.81 -8.72
N MET A 15 -1.70 14.85 -7.84
CA MET A 15 -2.70 13.81 -8.06
C MET A 15 -3.50 13.64 -6.78
N THR A 16 -4.72 13.13 -6.92
CA THR A 16 -5.57 12.73 -5.81
C THR A 16 -5.42 11.23 -5.54
N ILE A 17 -5.02 10.88 -4.32
CA ILE A 17 -4.76 9.50 -3.89
C ILE A 17 -5.84 9.06 -2.89
N CYS A 18 -6.61 8.05 -3.24
CA CYS A 18 -7.51 7.38 -2.29
C CYS A 18 -6.72 6.35 -1.49
N MET A 19 -6.55 6.60 -0.19
CA MET A 19 -5.77 5.77 0.72
C MET A 19 -6.70 4.98 1.63
N ILE A 20 -6.92 3.71 1.32
CA ILE A 20 -7.75 2.81 2.14
C ILE A 20 -6.85 2.14 3.19
N GLY A 21 -7.23 2.23 4.47
CA GLY A 21 -6.38 1.81 5.60
C GLY A 21 -5.42 2.90 6.07
N ALA A 22 -5.77 4.18 5.88
CA ALA A 22 -4.92 5.33 6.20
C ALA A 22 -4.62 5.49 7.71
N GLY A 23 -5.49 5.01 8.59
CA GLY A 23 -5.31 4.97 10.04
C GLY A 23 -4.49 3.78 10.53
N GLY A 24 -4.12 2.86 9.63
CA GLY A 24 -3.24 1.74 9.89
C GLY A 24 -1.77 2.16 10.11
N PHE A 25 -0.91 1.19 10.45
CA PHE A 25 0.51 1.45 10.67
C PHE A 25 1.22 1.96 9.40
N ILE A 26 1.10 1.25 8.28
CA ILE A 26 1.72 1.66 7.01
C ILE A 26 1.03 2.91 6.45
N GLY A 27 -0.29 2.96 6.53
CA GLY A 27 -1.10 4.07 6.01
C GLY A 27 -0.72 5.42 6.61
N SER A 28 -0.57 5.50 7.94
CA SER A 28 -0.27 6.77 8.60
C SER A 28 1.09 7.34 8.19
N HIS A 29 2.12 6.50 8.14
CA HIS A 29 3.48 6.90 7.72
C HIS A 29 3.52 7.29 6.23
N LEU A 30 2.76 6.58 5.39
CA LEU A 30 2.65 6.94 3.98
C LEU A 30 1.94 8.29 3.80
N CYS A 31 0.87 8.56 4.56
CA CYS A 31 0.21 9.86 4.58
C CYS A 31 1.17 10.98 5.02
N GLU A 32 1.93 10.80 6.10
CA GLU A 32 2.92 11.76 6.58
C GLU A 32 3.95 12.09 5.49
N LYS A 33 4.52 11.05 4.87
CA LYS A 33 5.53 11.21 3.82
C LYS A 33 4.97 11.87 2.56
N LEU A 34 3.76 11.52 2.14
CA LEU A 34 3.09 12.15 1.00
C LEU A 34 2.84 13.64 1.28
N MET A 35 2.37 13.97 2.48
CA MET A 35 2.14 15.36 2.88
C MET A 35 3.43 16.16 2.96
N ALA A 36 4.52 15.58 3.46
CA ALA A 36 5.80 16.27 3.61
C ALA A 36 6.54 16.49 2.28
N GLU A 37 6.47 15.52 1.36
CA GLU A 37 7.41 15.47 0.24
C GLU A 37 6.79 15.64 -1.15
N THR A 38 5.47 15.67 -1.26
CA THR A 38 4.77 15.72 -2.54
C THR A 38 3.63 16.74 -2.52
N PRO A 39 3.22 17.28 -3.69
CA PRO A 39 2.06 18.14 -3.81
C PRO A 39 0.74 17.35 -3.91
N HIS A 40 0.75 16.03 -3.69
CA HIS A 40 -0.45 15.20 -3.83
C HIS A 40 -1.48 15.51 -2.75
N THR A 41 -2.75 15.25 -3.10
CA THR A 41 -3.91 15.30 -2.21
C THR A 41 -4.28 13.88 -1.80
N VAL A 42 -4.62 13.66 -0.53
CA VAL A 42 -4.95 12.34 0.01
C VAL A 42 -6.40 12.31 0.52
N LEU A 43 -7.19 11.38 -0.02
CA LEU A 43 -8.48 10.97 0.53
C LEU A 43 -8.22 9.78 1.46
N ALA A 44 -8.06 10.05 2.76
CA ALA A 44 -7.77 9.05 3.77
C ALA A 44 -9.04 8.32 4.20
N VAL A 45 -9.10 7.00 4.00
CA VAL A 45 -10.26 6.16 4.26
C VAL A 45 -9.90 5.14 5.34
N ASP A 46 -10.55 5.24 6.50
CA ASP A 46 -10.39 4.28 7.60
C ASP A 46 -11.55 4.38 8.60
N VAL A 47 -11.70 3.40 9.49
CA VAL A 47 -12.63 3.45 10.62
C VAL A 47 -12.08 4.28 11.80
N TYR A 48 -10.75 4.38 11.91
CA TYR A 48 -10.04 5.13 12.96
C TYR A 48 -9.07 6.14 12.35
N SER A 49 -8.95 7.32 12.99
CA SER A 49 -8.04 8.38 12.54
C SER A 49 -6.91 8.68 13.52
N ASP A 50 -6.82 7.97 14.65
CA ASP A 50 -5.93 8.33 15.77
C ASP A 50 -4.47 8.59 15.35
N LYS A 51 -3.95 7.81 14.40
CA LYS A 51 -2.57 7.93 13.91
C LYS A 51 -2.35 9.08 12.93
N ILE A 52 -3.42 9.63 12.35
CA ILE A 52 -3.35 10.71 11.34
C ILE A 52 -3.98 12.02 11.82
N LYS A 53 -4.50 12.09 13.06
CA LYS A 53 -5.14 13.31 13.61
C LYS A 53 -4.27 14.56 13.46
N HIS A 54 -2.97 14.42 13.68
CA HIS A 54 -2.00 15.52 13.57
C HIS A 54 -1.87 16.08 12.14
N LEU A 55 -2.27 15.31 11.12
CA LEU A 55 -2.29 15.74 9.72
C LEU A 55 -3.61 16.45 9.35
N LEU A 56 -4.71 16.11 10.05
CA LEU A 56 -6.05 16.65 9.78
C LEU A 56 -6.25 18.02 10.43
N ASP A 57 -5.82 18.14 11.69
CA ASP A 57 -5.90 19.37 12.47
C ASP A 57 -4.48 19.81 12.87
N PRO A 58 -3.71 20.44 11.95
CA PRO A 58 -2.40 20.95 12.30
C PRO A 58 -2.55 22.01 13.41
N PRO A 59 -1.68 22.01 14.44
CA PRO A 59 -1.78 22.98 15.52
C PRO A 59 -1.69 24.41 14.97
N ALA A 60 -2.56 25.29 15.48
CA ALA A 60 -2.77 26.68 14.99
C ALA A 60 -1.52 27.60 15.01
N GLN A 61 -0.38 27.11 15.49
CA GLN A 61 0.91 27.82 15.46
C GLN A 61 1.78 27.44 14.25
N ALA A 62 1.28 26.57 13.37
CA ALA A 62 1.96 26.15 12.14
C ALA A 62 1.45 26.95 10.93
N ASP A 63 1.63 28.27 10.95
CA ASP A 63 1.23 29.22 9.88
C ASP A 63 1.90 28.95 8.51
N HIS A 64 2.74 27.93 8.41
CA HIS A 64 3.58 27.63 7.25
C HIS A 64 3.58 26.16 6.82
N GLN A 65 2.57 25.37 7.17
CA GLN A 65 2.50 23.99 6.65
C GLN A 65 1.74 23.94 5.31
N PRO A 66 2.41 23.67 4.18
CA PRO A 66 1.75 23.50 2.87
C PRO A 66 0.82 22.29 2.80
N SER A 67 0.62 21.54 3.89
CA SER A 67 -0.26 20.37 4.03
C SER A 67 -1.69 20.71 4.44
N ALA A 68 -1.97 21.92 4.95
CA ALA A 68 -3.31 22.32 5.39
C ALA A 68 -4.30 22.21 4.20
N GLY A 69 -5.27 21.29 4.31
CA GLY A 69 -6.29 21.05 3.29
C GLY A 69 -5.94 20.02 2.19
N ARG A 70 -4.74 19.46 2.18
CA ARG A 70 -4.37 18.39 1.21
C ARG A 70 -4.72 16.98 1.66
N ILE A 71 -5.18 16.80 2.90
CA ILE A 71 -5.66 15.52 3.40
C ILE A 71 -7.10 15.65 3.87
N GLN A 72 -7.96 14.73 3.43
CA GLN A 72 -9.36 14.65 3.83
C GLN A 72 -9.63 13.27 4.42
N PHE A 73 -10.12 13.22 5.65
CA PHE A 73 -10.46 11.95 6.30
C PHE A 73 -11.92 11.59 6.09
N HIS A 74 -12.14 10.38 5.61
CA HIS A 74 -13.46 9.78 5.45
C HIS A 74 -13.56 8.56 6.36
N ARG A 75 -14.37 8.70 7.42
CA ARG A 75 -14.63 7.61 8.35
C ARG A 75 -15.56 6.58 7.72
N LEU A 76 -14.99 5.49 7.21
CA LEU A 76 -15.68 4.50 6.37
C LEU A 76 -15.17 3.09 6.63
N ASN A 77 -16.04 2.11 6.46
CA ASN A 77 -15.67 0.70 6.39
C ASN A 77 -15.90 0.19 4.97
N ILE A 78 -14.90 -0.47 4.37
CA ILE A 78 -14.95 -0.97 2.99
C ILE A 78 -15.99 -2.07 2.76
N LYS A 79 -16.50 -2.71 3.82
CA LYS A 79 -17.44 -3.82 3.75
C LYS A 79 -18.70 -3.55 2.91
N ASN A 80 -19.28 -2.34 2.93
CA ASN A 80 -20.54 -2.04 2.23
C ASN A 80 -20.87 -0.53 2.19
N ASP A 81 -19.87 0.36 2.10
CA ASP A 81 -20.14 1.80 2.03
C ASP A 81 -20.17 2.29 0.59
N SER A 82 -21.34 2.74 0.12
CA SER A 82 -21.54 3.26 -1.24
C SER A 82 -20.73 4.53 -1.52
N ARG A 83 -20.27 5.24 -0.49
CA ARG A 83 -19.41 6.41 -0.65
C ARG A 83 -18.02 6.05 -1.19
N LEU A 84 -17.59 4.80 -1.03
CA LEU A 84 -16.29 4.31 -1.50
C LEU A 84 -16.13 4.47 -3.02
N GLU A 85 -17.18 4.17 -3.79
CA GLU A 85 -17.17 4.33 -5.24
C GLU A 85 -16.91 5.80 -5.62
N GLY A 86 -17.60 6.73 -4.95
CA GLY A 86 -17.41 8.16 -5.17
C GLY A 86 -15.98 8.62 -4.90
N LEU A 87 -15.37 8.14 -3.81
CA LEU A 87 -13.98 8.45 -3.47
C LEU A 87 -12.99 7.90 -4.50
N ILE A 88 -13.19 6.65 -4.94
CA ILE A 88 -12.35 6.02 -5.97
C ILE A 88 -12.49 6.77 -7.30
N LYS A 89 -13.71 7.19 -7.66
CA LYS A 89 -13.97 7.94 -8.90
C LYS A 89 -13.28 9.31 -8.91
N MET A 90 -13.21 9.98 -7.76
CA MET A 90 -12.51 11.26 -7.61
C MET A 90 -10.99 11.14 -7.59
N ALA A 91 -10.45 9.99 -7.18
CA ALA A 91 -9.02 9.76 -7.13
C ALA A 91 -8.42 9.39 -8.50
N ASP A 92 -7.15 9.72 -8.70
CA ASP A 92 -6.34 9.28 -9.84
C ASP A 92 -5.69 7.92 -9.56
N LEU A 93 -5.38 7.69 -8.28
CA LEU A 93 -4.74 6.48 -7.77
C LEU A 93 -5.42 6.01 -6.49
N THR A 94 -5.76 4.73 -6.42
CA THR A 94 -6.24 4.08 -5.20
C THR A 94 -5.15 3.18 -4.64
N ILE A 95 -4.85 3.33 -3.36
CA ILE A 95 -3.93 2.47 -2.61
C ILE A 95 -4.74 1.75 -1.54
N ASN A 96 -4.77 0.42 -1.60
CA ASN A 96 -5.47 -0.41 -0.63
C ASN A 96 -4.47 -1.07 0.34
N LEU A 97 -4.48 -0.57 1.58
CA LEU A 97 -3.71 -1.07 2.72
C LEU A 97 -4.60 -1.72 3.80
N ALA A 98 -5.92 -1.74 3.61
CA ALA A 98 -6.83 -2.33 4.58
C ALA A 98 -6.75 -3.86 4.53
N ALA A 99 -6.26 -4.44 5.62
CA ALA A 99 -6.20 -5.87 5.82
C ALA A 99 -6.04 -6.19 7.31
N ILE A 100 -6.51 -7.37 7.73
CA ILE A 100 -6.16 -7.99 9.00
C ILE A 100 -4.88 -8.80 8.75
N CYS A 101 -3.77 -8.35 9.32
CA CYS A 101 -2.45 -8.95 9.11
C CYS A 101 -1.81 -9.51 10.40
N THR A 102 -2.59 -9.66 11.48
CA THR A 102 -2.07 -10.17 12.76
C THR A 102 -2.08 -11.70 12.73
N PRO A 103 -0.93 -12.40 12.86
CA PRO A 103 -0.91 -13.86 12.77
C PRO A 103 -1.77 -14.58 13.81
N ALA A 104 -1.97 -13.97 14.98
CA ALA A 104 -2.86 -14.51 16.00
C ALA A 104 -4.33 -14.54 15.54
N ASP A 105 -4.76 -13.53 14.78
CA ASP A 105 -6.14 -13.42 14.27
C ASP A 105 -6.47 -14.49 13.22
N TYR A 106 -5.46 -15.07 12.56
CA TYR A 106 -5.69 -16.15 11.60
C TYR A 106 -6.22 -17.42 12.26
N ASN A 107 -5.84 -17.65 13.52
CA ASN A 107 -6.28 -18.82 14.27
C ASN A 107 -7.55 -18.52 15.09
N THR A 108 -7.67 -17.31 15.65
CA THR A 108 -8.79 -16.95 16.52
C THR A 108 -10.01 -16.46 15.74
N ARG A 109 -9.81 -15.81 14.59
CA ARG A 109 -10.86 -15.21 13.74
C ARG A 109 -10.56 -15.40 12.24
N PRO A 110 -10.46 -16.67 11.78
CA PRO A 110 -10.11 -16.97 10.38
C PRO A 110 -11.11 -16.41 9.37
N LEU A 111 -12.41 -16.50 9.67
CA LEU A 111 -13.45 -16.00 8.78
C LEU A 111 -13.34 -14.48 8.62
N ASP A 112 -13.20 -13.72 9.71
CA ASP A 112 -13.04 -12.26 9.66
C ASP A 112 -11.82 -11.86 8.83
N THR A 113 -10.72 -12.60 8.96
CA THR A 113 -9.51 -12.39 8.17
C THR A 113 -9.78 -12.61 6.68
N ILE A 114 -10.45 -13.70 6.31
CA ILE A 114 -10.78 -14.01 4.91
C ILE A 114 -11.73 -12.95 4.33
N TYR A 115 -12.78 -12.59 5.08
CA TYR A 115 -13.73 -11.56 4.64
C TYR A 115 -13.01 -10.22 4.44
N SER A 116 -12.25 -9.77 5.43
CA SER A 116 -11.54 -8.48 5.38
C SER A 116 -10.52 -8.41 4.25
N ASN A 117 -9.74 -9.46 4.03
CA ASN A 117 -8.60 -9.42 3.11
C ASN A 117 -9.01 -9.73 1.67
N PHE A 118 -10.08 -10.51 1.46
CA PHE A 118 -10.53 -10.90 0.13
C PHE A 118 -11.88 -10.28 -0.22
N ILE A 119 -12.94 -10.66 0.50
CA ILE A 119 -14.31 -10.33 0.11
C ILE A 119 -14.54 -8.82 0.14
N ASP A 120 -14.09 -8.14 1.19
CA ASP A 120 -14.30 -6.72 1.38
C ASP A 120 -13.40 -5.86 0.48
N ALA A 121 -12.33 -6.46 -0.06
CA ALA A 121 -11.45 -5.82 -1.03
C ALA A 121 -12.00 -5.89 -2.47
N LEU A 122 -12.88 -6.85 -2.78
CA LEU A 122 -13.44 -7.03 -4.13
C LEU A 122 -14.16 -5.77 -4.66
N PRO A 123 -15.01 -5.06 -3.88
CA PRO A 123 -15.61 -3.81 -4.33
C PRO A 123 -14.59 -2.77 -4.76
N VAL A 124 -13.46 -2.64 -4.03
CA VAL A 124 -12.38 -1.70 -4.38
C VAL A 124 -11.83 -2.00 -5.77
N VAL A 125 -11.53 -3.28 -6.04
CA VAL A 125 -11.01 -3.74 -7.34
C VAL A 125 -12.04 -3.47 -8.44
N LYS A 126 -13.30 -3.81 -8.18
CA LYS A 126 -14.41 -3.59 -9.11
C LYS A 126 -14.57 -2.10 -9.46
N TYR A 127 -14.64 -1.22 -8.46
CA TYR A 127 -14.79 0.21 -8.67
C TYR A 127 -13.60 0.82 -9.41
N CYS A 128 -12.37 0.36 -9.13
CA CYS A 128 -11.20 0.80 -9.88
C CYS A 128 -11.28 0.35 -11.34
N SER A 129 -11.68 -0.89 -11.60
CA SER A 129 -11.83 -1.43 -12.94
C SER A 129 -12.92 -0.71 -13.75
N GLU A 130 -14.09 -0.48 -13.15
CA GLU A 130 -15.24 0.17 -13.80
C GLU A 130 -14.97 1.67 -14.08
N ASN A 131 -14.23 2.34 -13.21
CA ASN A 131 -13.89 3.76 -13.37
C ASN A 131 -12.54 4.01 -14.07
N GLY A 132 -11.86 2.95 -14.55
CA GLY A 132 -10.55 3.06 -15.21
C GLY A 132 -9.44 3.64 -14.31
N LYS A 133 -9.52 3.42 -13.01
CA LYS A 133 -8.59 3.97 -12.01
C LYS A 133 -7.46 3.00 -11.72
N ARG A 134 -6.28 3.56 -11.44
CA ARG A 134 -5.12 2.76 -11.06
C ARG A 134 -5.26 2.27 -9.63
N LEU A 135 -5.00 0.99 -9.40
CA LEU A 135 -5.02 0.37 -8.08
C LEU A 135 -3.64 -0.17 -7.71
N ILE A 136 -3.17 0.19 -6.51
CA ILE A 136 -2.05 -0.46 -5.83
C ILE A 136 -2.62 -1.20 -4.63
N HIS A 137 -2.57 -2.52 -4.66
CA HIS A 137 -3.03 -3.37 -3.56
C HIS A 137 -1.82 -4.03 -2.89
N PHE A 138 -1.75 -3.93 -1.57
CA PHE A 138 -0.64 -4.50 -0.81
C PHE A 138 -0.86 -6.00 -0.58
N SER A 139 0.15 -6.80 -0.93
CA SER A 139 0.20 -8.23 -0.63
C SER A 139 1.07 -8.50 0.60
N THR A 140 1.13 -9.76 1.02
CA THR A 140 1.96 -10.24 2.14
C THR A 140 2.87 -11.37 1.69
N CYS A 141 4.08 -11.49 2.24
CA CYS A 141 4.96 -12.62 1.97
C CYS A 141 4.40 -13.96 2.50
N GLU A 142 3.35 -13.93 3.33
CA GLU A 142 2.66 -15.13 3.79
C GLU A 142 2.03 -15.93 2.65
N ILE A 143 1.80 -15.33 1.47
CA ILE A 143 1.35 -16.05 0.28
C ILE A 143 2.33 -17.15 -0.15
N TYR A 144 3.62 -17.04 0.22
CA TYR A 144 4.62 -18.04 -0.12
C TYR A 144 4.46 -19.33 0.71
N GLY A 145 3.72 -19.27 1.81
CA GLY A 145 3.42 -20.41 2.67
C GLY A 145 4.65 -21.12 3.21
N LYS A 146 4.48 -22.40 3.53
CA LYS A 146 5.60 -23.25 3.94
C LYS A 146 6.37 -23.73 2.73
N THR A 147 7.67 -23.47 2.74
CA THR A 147 8.57 -24.01 1.71
C THR A 147 8.60 -25.52 1.73
N ILE A 148 8.97 -26.14 0.60
CA ILE A 148 9.22 -27.59 0.50
C ILE A 148 10.24 -28.05 1.56
N GLY A 149 11.21 -27.20 1.91
CA GLY A 149 12.20 -27.49 2.96
C GLY A 149 11.57 -27.71 4.34
N SER A 150 10.38 -27.14 4.59
CA SER A 150 9.64 -27.30 5.86
C SER A 150 9.13 -28.72 6.07
N PHE A 151 8.92 -29.47 4.99
CA PHE A 151 8.39 -30.83 5.00
C PHE A 151 9.49 -31.90 5.03
N LEU A 152 10.76 -31.52 4.84
CA LEU A 152 11.89 -32.44 4.94
C LEU A 152 12.23 -32.76 6.42
N PRO A 153 12.71 -33.97 6.75
CA PRO A 153 13.26 -34.28 8.08
C PRO A 153 14.34 -33.29 8.52
N ARG A 154 14.50 -33.09 9.85
CA ARG A 154 15.42 -32.06 10.41
C ARG A 154 16.88 -32.29 10.00
N ASP A 155 17.26 -33.54 9.81
CA ASP A 155 18.56 -34.06 9.42
C ASP A 155 18.78 -34.11 7.90
N HIS A 156 17.76 -33.78 7.10
CA HIS A 156 17.88 -33.88 5.64
C HIS A 156 18.81 -32.78 5.08
N PRO A 157 19.86 -33.12 4.32
CA PRO A 157 20.89 -32.18 3.89
C PRO A 157 20.34 -31.03 3.01
N LEU A 158 19.29 -31.29 2.23
CA LEU A 158 18.62 -30.26 1.43
C LEU A 158 17.76 -29.28 2.26
N ARG A 159 17.39 -29.61 3.50
CA ARG A 159 16.56 -28.74 4.35
C ARG A 159 17.29 -27.45 4.69
N GLN A 160 18.57 -27.55 5.06
CA GLN A 160 19.39 -26.40 5.42
C GLN A 160 19.61 -25.50 4.20
N VAL A 161 19.90 -26.08 3.04
CA VAL A 161 20.09 -25.32 1.79
C VAL A 161 18.80 -24.62 1.34
N ILE A 162 17.65 -25.30 1.39
CA ILE A 162 16.36 -24.74 0.97
C ILE A 162 15.88 -23.68 1.96
N MET A 163 16.01 -23.93 3.27
CA MET A 163 15.67 -22.95 4.30
C MET A 163 16.56 -21.71 4.19
N THR A 164 17.87 -21.85 4.07
CA THR A 164 18.78 -20.69 3.99
C THR A 164 18.59 -19.91 2.69
N LYS A 165 18.44 -20.58 1.53
CA LYS A 165 18.18 -19.89 0.25
C LYS A 165 16.80 -19.27 0.17
N HIS A 166 15.77 -19.95 0.69
CA HIS A 166 14.44 -19.38 0.70
C HIS A 166 14.40 -18.22 1.68
N ASN A 167 14.84 -18.38 2.93
CA ASN A 167 14.93 -17.29 3.90
C ASN A 167 15.79 -16.14 3.34
N GLN A 168 16.92 -16.36 2.67
CA GLN A 168 17.63 -15.26 1.99
C GLN A 168 16.85 -14.60 0.85
N ARG A 169 15.98 -15.32 0.12
CA ARG A 169 15.13 -14.73 -0.93
C ARG A 169 13.88 -14.04 -0.36
N THR A 170 13.22 -14.61 0.64
CA THR A 170 12.13 -13.95 1.37
C THR A 170 12.68 -12.74 2.08
N TRP A 171 13.78 -12.85 2.83
CA TRP A 171 14.45 -11.70 3.45
C TRP A 171 15.05 -10.73 2.45
N ASN A 172 15.57 -11.12 1.27
CA ASN A 172 15.98 -10.12 0.28
C ASN A 172 14.78 -9.40 -0.32
N MET A 173 13.65 -10.08 -0.54
CA MET A 173 12.40 -9.43 -0.96
C MET A 173 11.80 -8.57 0.18
N ASP A 174 11.89 -9.02 1.43
CA ASP A 174 11.35 -8.35 2.61
C ASP A 174 12.27 -7.23 3.15
N VAL A 175 13.59 -7.27 2.94
CA VAL A 175 14.53 -6.18 3.26
C VAL A 175 14.55 -5.15 2.13
N LEU A 176 14.31 -5.56 0.89
CA LEU A 176 14.02 -4.66 -0.22
C LEU A 176 12.64 -4.02 -0.14
N TRP A 177 11.75 -4.41 0.79
CA TRP A 177 10.42 -3.82 0.93
C TRP A 177 10.01 -3.38 2.35
N GLY A 178 10.67 -3.85 3.42
CA GLY A 178 10.19 -3.75 4.80
C GLY A 178 10.85 -2.68 5.68
N LEU A 179 12.19 -2.61 5.77
CA LEU A 179 12.83 -1.68 6.72
C LEU A 179 14.16 -1.07 6.22
N GLY A 180 14.95 -1.78 5.41
CA GLY A 180 16.14 -1.19 4.77
C GLY A 180 15.77 -0.26 3.60
N TRP A 181 14.63 -0.54 2.96
CA TRP A 181 14.12 0.30 1.89
C TRP A 181 13.46 1.58 2.41
N LEU A 182 12.75 1.64 3.53
CA LEU A 182 12.12 2.91 3.92
C LEU A 182 13.15 4.05 4.08
N GLN A 183 14.35 3.75 4.59
CA GLN A 183 15.45 4.71 4.76
C GLN A 183 16.25 5.00 3.47
N SER A 184 16.38 4.05 2.54
CA SER A 184 17.09 4.23 1.25
C SER A 184 16.17 4.62 0.07
N TRP A 185 14.90 4.23 0.12
CA TRP A 185 13.80 4.55 -0.80
C TRP A 185 13.23 5.95 -0.58
N LEU A 186 13.23 6.45 0.67
CA LEU A 186 13.14 7.90 0.94
C LEU A 186 14.21 8.69 0.16
N GLY A 187 15.37 8.08 -0.08
CA GLY A 187 16.52 8.74 -0.67
C GLY A 187 16.78 8.51 -2.16
N SER A 188 16.14 7.57 -2.88
CA SER A 188 16.65 7.25 -4.22
C SER A 188 15.69 6.87 -5.36
N LYS A 189 14.52 6.22 -5.22
CA LYS A 189 13.84 5.68 -6.43
C LYS A 189 12.32 5.54 -6.34
N VAL A 190 11.60 6.55 -6.86
CA VAL A 190 10.18 6.51 -7.31
C VAL A 190 10.03 5.67 -8.60
N ALA A 191 10.85 4.63 -8.77
CA ALA A 191 11.41 4.28 -10.06
C ALA A 191 10.93 2.98 -10.73
N ALA A 192 9.76 2.40 -10.42
CA ALA A 192 9.45 1.09 -11.02
C ALA A 192 7.99 0.72 -11.31
N VAL A 193 7.00 1.62 -11.25
CA VAL A 193 5.58 1.19 -11.43
C VAL A 193 4.96 1.63 -12.77
N LEU A 194 5.71 2.15 -13.72
CA LEU A 194 5.20 2.44 -15.08
C LEU A 194 6.01 1.70 -16.15
N SER A 195 5.97 0.37 -16.14
CA SER A 195 6.33 -0.41 -17.32
C SER A 195 5.36 -1.58 -17.49
N LYS A 196 4.34 -1.32 -18.32
CA LYS A 196 3.70 -2.22 -19.30
C LYS A 196 2.19 -1.93 -19.39
N SER A 197 1.86 -0.89 -20.14
CA SER A 197 0.68 -0.90 -20.99
C SER A 197 1.06 -0.31 -22.35
N THR A 198 0.62 -0.99 -23.41
CA THR A 198 0.84 -0.74 -24.85
C THR A 198 2.20 -1.11 -25.45
N LYS A 199 2.25 -2.31 -26.06
CA LYS A 199 2.48 -2.50 -27.50
C LYS A 199 2.18 -3.97 -27.84
N GLY A 200 1.10 -4.19 -28.59
CA GLY A 200 0.90 -5.45 -29.31
C GLY A 200 1.79 -5.46 -30.56
N LEU A 201 2.33 -6.63 -30.91
CA LEU A 201 2.65 -7.07 -32.27
C LEU A 201 3.22 -8.50 -32.23
N LEU A 202 2.85 -9.28 -33.26
CA LEU A 202 3.20 -10.68 -33.60
C LEU A 202 2.38 -11.74 -32.83
N SER A 203 1.42 -12.49 -33.40
CA SER A 203 1.37 -13.23 -34.69
C SER A 203 2.65 -14.02 -34.97
N ILE A 204 2.69 -15.28 -34.51
CA ILE A 204 2.57 -16.54 -35.27
C ILE A 204 2.23 -17.63 -34.25
#